data_AF-A0A961YCP7-F1
#
_entry.id   AF-A0A961YCP7-F1
#
_cell.length_a   1.000
_cell.length_b   1.000
_cell.length_c   1.000
_cell.angle_alpha   90.00
_cell.angle_beta   90.00
_cell.angle_gamma   90.00
#
_symmetry.space_group_name_H-M   'P 1'
#
loop_
_entity.id
_entity.type
_entity.pdbx_description
1 polymer ?
#
loop_
_entity_poly.entity_id
_entity_poly.type
_entity_poly.pdbx_seq_one_letter_code
_entity_poly.pdbx_strand_id
1 'polypeptide(L)' 'MSGEDAKTKRIADAAERAKAEADARRNARDKAAKPAEPEINGRDGPEPVRYGDWEVGGIATDF' A
#
# COMPACT_ATOMS: atom_id res chain seq x y z
N MET A 1 -24.93 -4.64 29.83
CA MET A 1 -24.09 -4.72 28.62
C MET A 1 -23.83 -6.18 28.35
N SER A 2 -24.26 -6.69 27.21
CA SER A 2 -24.15 -8.11 26.89
C SER A 2 -22.67 -8.49 26.70
N GLY A 3 -22.31 -9.76 26.89
CA GLY A 3 -20.93 -10.23 26.68
C GLY A 3 -20.43 -10.02 25.24
N GLU A 4 -21.34 -9.87 24.29
CA GLU A 4 -21.06 -9.64 22.87
C GLU A 4 -20.64 -8.18 22.60
N ASP A 5 -21.27 -7.21 23.27
CA ASP A 5 -20.88 -5.79 23.20
C ASP A 5 -19.43 -5.59 23.67
N ALA A 6 -19.04 -6.29 24.74
CA ALA A 6 -17.69 -6.23 25.27
C ALA A 6 -16.65 -6.86 24.32
N LYS A 7 -17.03 -7.91 23.59
CA LYS A 7 -16.17 -8.55 22.57
C LYS A 7 -15.95 -7.62 21.38
N THR A 8 -17.01 -7.02 20.86
CA THR A 8 -16.96 -6.09 19.72
C THR A 8 -16.09 -4.88 20.04
N LYS A 9 -16.22 -4.32 21.25
CA LYS A 9 -15.37 -3.21 21.70
C LYS A 9 -13.88 -3.59 21.71
N ARG A 10 -13.53 -4.74 22.29
CA ARG A 10 -12.14 -5.21 22.32
C ARG A 10 -11.55 -5.41 20.92
N ILE A 11 -12.36 -5.90 19.97
CA ILE A 11 -11.93 -6.08 18.58
C ILE A 11 -11.68 -4.71 17.92
N ALA A 12 -12.56 -3.73 18.13
CA ALA A 12 -12.37 -2.38 17.61
C ALA A 12 -11.09 -1.73 18.16
N ASP A 13 -10.86 -1.80 19.48
CA ASP A 13 -9.66 -1.27 20.13
C ASP A 13 -8.38 -1.97 19.65
N ALA A 14 -8.45 -3.27 19.33
CA ALA A 14 -7.33 -4.00 18.74
C ALA A 14 -7.06 -3.61 17.28
N ALA A 15 -8.12 -3.39 16.50
CA ALA A 15 -8.01 -2.98 15.11
C ALA A 15 -7.39 -1.58 14.97
N GLU A 16 -7.75 -0.65 15.86
CA GLU A 16 -7.16 0.69 15.89
C GLU A 16 -5.66 0.64 16.19
N ARG A 17 -5.24 -0.13 17.21
CA ARG A 17 -3.82 -0.34 17.53
C ARG A 17 -3.05 -0.97 16.37
N ALA A 18 -3.63 -1.98 15.72
CA ALA A 18 -3.00 -2.65 14.59
C ALA A 18 -2.78 -1.71 13.40
N LYS A 19 -3.76 -0.84 13.10
CA LYS A 19 -3.63 0.18 12.05
C LYS A 19 -2.54 1.20 12.38
N ALA A 20 -2.55 1.73 13.61
CA ALA A 20 -1.55 2.69 14.06
C ALA A 20 -0.12 2.13 13.94
N GLU A 21 0.08 0.85 14.30
CA GLU A 21 1.38 0.19 14.16
C GLU A 21 1.77 -0.03 12.70
N ALA A 22 0.82 -0.44 11.84
CA ALA A 22 1.07 -0.60 10.41
C ALA A 22 1.47 0.73 9.74
N ASP A 23 0.78 1.82 10.08
CA ASP A 23 1.12 3.16 9.62
C ASP A 23 2.50 3.60 10.11
N ALA A 24 2.83 3.35 11.38
CA ALA A 24 4.15 3.65 11.93
C ALA A 24 5.25 2.86 11.18
N ARG A 25 5.05 1.57 10.90
CA ARG A 25 5.98 0.76 10.10
C ARG A 25 6.12 1.28 8.68
N ARG A 26 5.01 1.65 8.01
CA ARG A 26 5.05 2.22 6.66
C ARG A 26 5.84 3.52 6.65
N ASN A 27 5.54 4.44 7.56
CA ASN A 27 6.22 5.73 7.66
C ASN A 27 7.72 5.56 7.97
N ALA A 28 8.08 4.60 8.83
CA ALA A 28 9.48 4.29 9.11
C ALA A 28 10.20 3.73 7.87
N ARG A 29 9.56 2.82 7.14
CA ARG A 29 10.09 2.29 5.87
C ARG A 29 10.26 3.39 4.83
N ASP A 30 9.26 4.25 4.65
CA ASP A 30 9.30 5.29 3.63
C ASP A 30 10.34 6.37 3.97
N LYS A 31 10.56 6.67 5.27
CA LYS A 31 11.66 7.54 5.73
C LYS A 31 13.04 6.90 5.55
N ALA A 32 13.16 5.59 5.73
CA ALA A 32 14.41 4.84 5.57
C ALA A 32 14.70 4.46 4.12
N ALA A 33 13.68 4.47 3.26
CA ALA A 33 13.83 4.26 1.83
C ALA A 33 14.63 5.41 1.26
N LYS A 34 15.82 5.10 0.74
CA LYS A 34 16.49 6.01 -0.17
C LYS A 34 15.63 6.08 -1.44
N PRO A 35 15.47 7.27 -2.06
CA PRO A 35 14.89 7.32 -3.40
C PRO A 35 15.69 6.35 -4.26
N ALA A 36 15.01 5.38 -4.86
CA ALA A 36 15.61 4.60 -5.93
C ALA A 36 16.03 5.59 -7.01
N GLU A 37 17.15 5.32 -7.69
CA GLU A 37 17.48 6.13 -8.86
C GLU A 37 16.27 6.08 -9.80
N PRO A 38 15.79 7.23 -10.28
CA PRO A 38 14.67 7.26 -11.19
C PRO A 38 15.00 6.38 -12.39
N GLU A 39 14.05 5.56 -12.81
CA GLU A 39 14.26 4.71 -13.97
C GLU A 39 14.48 5.61 -15.19
N ILE A 40 15.69 5.56 -15.76
CA ILE A 40 16.05 6.39 -16.90
C ILE A 40 15.37 5.78 -18.13
N ASN A 41 14.38 6.50 -18.68
CA ASN A 41 13.45 6.05 -19.73
C ASN A 41 12.42 4.99 -19.28
N GLY A 42 12.21 4.83 -17.96
CA GLY A 42 11.12 4.02 -17.43
C GLY A 42 9.76 4.67 -17.65
N ARG A 43 8.71 3.86 -17.78
CA ARG A 43 7.35 4.37 -17.91
C ARG A 43 6.88 4.89 -16.55
N ASP A 44 6.38 6.13 -16.52
CA ASP A 44 5.75 6.67 -15.31
C ASP A 44 4.54 5.81 -14.91
N GLY A 45 4.50 5.40 -13.64
CA GLY A 45 3.36 4.71 -13.05
C GLY A 45 3.65 3.28 -12.57
N PRO A 46 2.63 2.60 -12.03
CA PRO A 46 2.77 1.25 -11.53
C PRO A 46 3.14 0.25 -12.64
N GLU A 47 3.99 -0.72 -12.32
CA GLU A 47 4.48 -1.72 -13.28
C GLU A 47 3.30 -2.37 -14.04
N PRO A 48 3.24 -2.29 -15.38
CA PRO A 48 2.10 -2.74 -16.17
C PRO A 48 1.82 -4.24 -15.96
N VAL A 49 2.87 -5.03 -15.71
CA VAL A 49 2.80 -6.45 -15.35
C VAL A 49 1.95 -6.70 -14.09
N ARG A 50 2.01 -5.80 -13.09
CA ARG A 50 1.30 -5.96 -11.82
C ARG A 50 -0.14 -5.45 -11.85
N TYR A 51 -0.44 -4.50 -12.74
CA TYR A 51 -1.73 -3.78 -12.72
C TYR A 51 -2.54 -3.93 -14.02
N GLY A 52 -2.04 -4.70 -15.00
CA GLY A 52 -2.76 -5.03 -16.23
C GLY A 52 -2.85 -3.89 -17.24
N ASP A 53 -2.15 -2.78 -17.01
CA ASP A 53 -2.20 -1.59 -17.85
C ASP A 53 -1.08 -1.61 -18.90
N TRP A 54 -1.17 -2.53 -19.85
CA TRP A 54 -0.19 -2.62 -20.95
C TRP A 54 -0.42 -1.57 -22.05
N GLU A 55 -1.44 -0.73 -21.92
CA GLU A 55 -1.83 0.23 -22.94
C GLU A 55 -1.18 1.61 -22.72
N VAL A 56 -0.53 2.15 -23.74
CA VAL A 56 -0.14 3.57 -23.81
C VAL A 56 -0.85 4.19 -25.00
N GLY A 57 -1.74 5.15 -24.76
CA GLY A 57 -2.48 5.80 -25.85
C GLY A 57 -3.34 4.85 -26.68
N GLY A 58 -3.82 3.74 -26.10
CA GLY A 58 -4.63 2.72 -26.79
C GLY A 58 -3.84 1.68 -27.59
N ILE A 59 -2.51 1.64 -27.42
CA ILE A 59 -1.64 0.63 -28.03
C ILE A 59 -1.03 -0.23 -26.94
N ALA A 60 -1.19 -1.56 -27.03
CA ALA A 60 -0.49 -2.50 -26.18
C ALA A 60 1.03 -2.40 -26.45
N THR A 61 1.79 -1.99 -25.46
CA THR A 61 3.24 -1.78 -25.51
C THR A 61 3.92 -2.77 -24.59
N ASP A 62 4.92 -3.50 -25.11
CA ASP A 62 5.76 -4.44 -24.38
C ASP A 62 7.22 -3.99 -24.51
N PHE A 63 7.96 -4.01 -23.40
CA PHE A 63 9.33 -3.53 -23.15
C PHE A 63 9.54 -2.01 -22.99
#